data_AF-A0A0F9J2C1-F1
#
_entry.id   AF-A0A0F9J2C1-F1
#
_cell.length_a   1.000
_cell.length_b   1.000
_cell.length_c   1.000
_cell.angle_alpha   90.00
_cell.angle_beta   90.00
_cell.angle_gamma   90.00
#
_symmetry.space_group_name_H-M   'P 1'
#
loop_
_entity.id
_entity.type
_entity.pdbx_description
1 polymer ?
#
loop_
_entity_poly.entity_id
_entity_poly.type
_entity_poly.pdbx_seq_one_letter_code
_entity_poly.pdbx_strand_id
1 'polypeptide(L)'
;MGSGAKSPAVGSVIATGLAMNIDTVGFRPRHVRVVNAGATGLSRFEWFQGMADASAVKTATNGTVSVVTSDGITPRANGFTLGADANVNIIDEIVHFEAHE
;
A
#
# COMPACT_ATOMS: atom_id res chain seq x y z
N MET A 1 17.03 5.82 25.94
CA MET A 1 16.24 6.72 25.09
C MET A 1 15.56 5.87 24.02
N GLY A 2 14.30 5.48 24.22
CA GLY A 2 13.50 4.89 23.15
C GLY A 2 12.93 6.05 22.34
N SER A 3 13.22 6.14 21.03
CA SER A 3 12.58 7.16 20.20
C SER A 3 11.06 6.96 20.29
N GLY A 4 10.31 7.98 20.70
CA GLY A 4 8.85 7.93 20.84
C GLY A 4 8.09 7.79 19.53
N ALA A 5 8.66 7.14 18.51
CA ALA A 5 7.96 6.77 17.30
C ALA A 5 6.93 5.70 17.65
N LYS A 6 5.65 5.97 17.41
CA LYS A 6 4.63 4.93 17.48
C LYS A 6 5.00 3.83 16.46
N SER A 7 4.94 2.57 16.90
CA SER A 7 5.28 1.44 16.03
C SER A 7 4.40 1.45 14.79
N PRO A 8 4.96 1.22 13.59
CA PRO A 8 4.15 1.08 12.38
C PRO A 8 3.21 -0.12 12.49
N ALA A 9 2.02 0.00 11.92
CA ALA A 9 1.16 -1.15 11.66
C ALA A 9 1.72 -1.88 10.44
N VAL A 10 2.08 -3.14 10.63
CA VAL A 10 2.61 -4.01 9.58
C VAL A 10 1.73 -5.23 9.41
N GLY A 11 1.60 -5.74 8.20
CA GLY A 11 0.83 -6.94 7.93
C GLY A 11 0.95 -7.44 6.51
N SER A 12 0.19 -8.48 6.21
CA SER A 12 0.09 -9.04 4.87
C SER A 12 -1.33 -9.51 4.58
N VAL A 13 -1.73 -9.42 3.32
CA VAL A 13 -3.03 -9.88 2.82
C VAL A 13 -2.85 -10.59 1.49
N ILE A 14 -3.74 -11.53 1.19
CA ILE A 14 -3.82 -12.13 -0.14
C ILE A 14 -4.52 -11.13 -1.04
N ALA A 15 -3.85 -10.74 -2.13
CA ALA A 15 -4.40 -9.85 -3.13
C ALA A 15 -5.47 -10.53 -3.97
N THR A 16 -6.43 -9.73 -4.46
CA THR A 16 -7.64 -10.23 -5.12
C THR A 16 -7.77 -9.76 -6.57
N GLY A 17 -6.89 -8.85 -7.03
CA GLY A 17 -7.09 -8.18 -8.32
C GLY A 17 -8.19 -7.12 -8.31
N LEU A 18 -8.86 -6.91 -7.18
CA LEU A 18 -9.93 -5.94 -6.99
C LEU A 18 -9.60 -5.00 -5.83
N ALA A 19 -10.21 -3.82 -5.81
CA ALA A 19 -10.02 -2.87 -4.73
C ALA A 19 -10.38 -3.53 -3.37
N MET A 20 -9.46 -3.46 -2.41
CA MET A 20 -9.57 -4.15 -1.13
C MET A 20 -9.30 -3.19 0.04
N ASN A 21 -10.09 -3.34 1.11
CA ASN A 21 -9.96 -2.52 2.31
C ASN A 21 -9.09 -3.25 3.34
N ILE A 22 -8.07 -2.57 3.82
CA ILE A 22 -7.15 -3.05 4.86
C ILE A 22 -7.43 -2.23 6.11
N ASP A 23 -8.45 -2.67 6.86
CA ASP A 23 -8.91 -2.01 8.09
C ASP A 23 -8.18 -2.54 9.35
N THR A 24 -7.25 -3.48 9.19
CA THR A 24 -6.44 -4.06 10.28
C THR A 24 -5.41 -3.08 10.87
N VAL A 25 -5.21 -1.93 10.22
CA VAL A 25 -4.31 -0.86 10.67
C VAL A 25 -4.87 -0.17 11.93
N GLY A 26 -6.18 0.06 12.00
CA GLY A 26 -6.85 0.63 13.17
C GLY A 26 -6.72 2.15 13.36
N PHE A 27 -6.06 2.84 12.42
CA PHE A 27 -5.94 4.31 12.39
C PHE A 27 -5.91 4.82 10.96
N ARG A 28 -6.11 6.12 10.77
CA ARG A 28 -5.93 6.77 9.47
C ARG A 28 -4.43 6.99 9.21
N PRO A 29 -3.82 6.27 8.25
CA PRO A 29 -2.39 6.37 8.02
C PRO A 29 -2.02 7.71 7.37
N ARG A 30 -0.86 8.24 7.76
CA ARG A 30 -0.17 9.36 7.11
C ARG A 30 0.87 8.91 6.10
N HIS A 31 1.30 7.65 6.17
CA HIS A 31 2.16 7.04 5.18
C HIS A 31 1.80 5.57 5.08
N VAL A 32 1.71 5.08 3.85
CA VAL A 32 1.42 3.69 3.55
C VAL A 32 2.39 3.26 2.47
N ARG A 33 3.10 2.17 2.72
CA ARG A 33 3.86 1.47 1.70
C ARG A 33 3.33 0.06 1.58
N VAL A 34 3.09 -0.33 0.34
CA VAL A 34 2.60 -1.65 -0.04
C VAL A 34 3.63 -2.26 -0.96
N VAL A 35 4.01 -3.51 -0.71
CA VAL A 35 4.99 -4.26 -1.49
C VAL A 35 4.36 -5.58 -1.87
N ASN A 36 4.20 -5.78 -3.17
CA ASN A 36 3.96 -7.10 -3.73
C ASN A 36 5.33 -7.76 -3.98
N ALA A 37 5.60 -8.83 -3.24
CA ALA A 37 6.80 -9.66 -3.37
C ALA A 37 6.47 -11.05 -3.95
N GLY A 38 5.42 -11.11 -4.77
CA GLY A 38 4.95 -12.32 -5.44
C GLY A 38 5.88 -12.83 -6.54
N ALA A 39 5.48 -13.95 -7.14
CA ALA A 39 6.28 -14.66 -8.14
C ALA A 39 6.45 -13.87 -9.45
N THR A 40 5.55 -12.91 -9.73
CA THR A 40 5.60 -12.04 -10.91
C THR A 40 6.57 -10.86 -10.79
N GLY A 41 7.18 -10.68 -9.61
CA GLY A 41 8.26 -9.73 -9.37
C GLY A 41 7.89 -8.57 -8.44
N LEU A 42 8.91 -7.84 -8.00
CA LEU A 42 8.77 -6.83 -6.95
C LEU A 42 8.11 -5.55 -7.47
N SER A 43 6.86 -5.30 -7.06
CA SER A 43 6.18 -4.03 -7.31
C SER A 43 5.79 -3.36 -5.99
N ARG A 44 5.94 -2.05 -5.91
CA ARG A 44 5.70 -1.26 -4.69
C ARG A 44 4.76 -0.11 -4.98
N PHE A 45 3.84 0.13 -4.06
CA PHE A 45 3.17 1.42 -3.90
C PHE A 45 3.64 2.14 -2.65
N GLU A 46 3.68 3.45 -2.74
CA GLU A 46 3.92 4.34 -1.62
C GLU A 46 2.99 5.54 -1.73
N TRP A 47 2.32 5.82 -0.63
CA TRP A 47 1.44 6.97 -0.47
C TRP A 47 1.80 7.69 0.82
N PHE A 48 1.79 9.02 0.79
CA PHE A 48 2.03 9.85 1.96
C PHE A 48 1.02 10.99 2.04
N GLN A 49 0.84 11.52 3.25
CA GLN A 49 -0.10 12.59 3.53
C GLN A 49 0.19 13.80 2.63
N GLY A 50 -0.83 14.25 1.91
CA GLY A 50 -0.73 15.32 0.92
C GLY A 50 -0.87 14.84 -0.52
N MET A 51 -0.76 13.53 -0.77
CA MET A 51 -1.17 12.92 -2.03
C MET A 51 -2.70 12.81 -2.14
N ALA A 52 -3.21 12.78 -3.37
CA ALA A 52 -4.63 12.58 -3.63
C ALA A 52 -5.08 11.17 -3.21
N ASP A 53 -6.38 11.00 -2.96
CA ASP A 53 -6.98 9.68 -2.78
C ASP A 53 -6.87 8.87 -4.08
N ALA A 54 -6.83 7.54 -3.96
CA ALA A 54 -6.61 6.59 -5.06
C ALA A 54 -5.33 6.84 -5.87
N SER A 55 -4.33 7.49 -5.27
CA SER A 55 -3.03 7.74 -5.90
C SER A 55 -1.90 7.01 -5.17
N ALA A 56 -0.76 6.83 -5.82
CA ALA A 56 0.46 6.30 -5.20
C ALA A 56 1.68 6.57 -6.09
N VAL A 57 2.86 6.63 -5.50
CA VAL A 57 4.11 6.42 -6.23
C VAL A 57 4.28 4.91 -6.43
N LYS A 58 4.33 4.48 -7.68
CA LYS A 58 4.57 3.10 -8.06
C LYS A 58 6.03 2.90 -8.42
N THR A 59 6.63 1.84 -7.91
CA THR A 59 7.87 1.27 -8.45
C THR A 59 7.51 -0.09 -9.04
N ALA A 60 7.64 -0.21 -10.37
CA ALA A 60 7.40 -1.48 -11.06
C ALA A 60 8.61 -2.41 -10.93
N THR A 61 8.43 -3.70 -11.28
CA THR A 61 9.48 -4.73 -11.26
C THR A 61 10.77 -4.36 -12.01
N ASN A 62 10.65 -3.55 -13.07
CA ASN A 62 11.79 -3.08 -13.86
C ASN A 62 12.49 -1.82 -13.27
N GLY A 63 12.07 -1.36 -12.08
CA GLY A 63 12.59 -0.16 -11.44
C GLY A 63 11.98 1.16 -11.93
N THR A 64 11.04 1.13 -12.87
CA THR A 64 10.34 2.34 -13.32
C THR A 64 9.54 2.94 -12.17
N VAL A 65 9.76 4.23 -11.91
CA VAL A 65 9.02 5.00 -10.91
C VAL A 65 8.02 5.91 -11.63
N SER A 66 6.74 5.79 -11.28
CA SER A 66 5.65 6.58 -11.87
C SER A 66 4.60 6.95 -10.83
N VAL A 67 3.90 8.04 -11.05
CA VAL A 67 2.72 8.38 -10.24
C VAL A 67 1.49 7.70 -10.83
N VAL A 68 0.79 6.97 -9.98
CA VAL A 68 -0.50 6.36 -10.26
C VAL A 68 -1.56 7.34 -9.76
N THR A 69 -2.50 7.73 -10.62
CA THR A 69 -3.57 8.70 -10.32
C THR A 69 -4.93 8.05 -10.11
N SER A 70 -5.03 6.73 -10.31
CA SER A 70 -6.22 5.90 -10.08
C SER A 70 -5.77 4.50 -9.66
N ASP A 71 -6.57 3.79 -8.87
CA ASP A 71 -6.22 2.45 -8.37
C ASP A 71 -4.96 2.38 -7.48
N GLY A 72 -4.54 3.53 -6.93
CA GLY A 72 -3.47 3.63 -5.93
C GLY A 72 -3.94 3.29 -4.52
N ILE A 73 -3.51 4.09 -3.55
CA ILE A 73 -3.88 3.94 -2.14
C ILE A 73 -4.85 5.05 -1.75
N THR A 74 -5.92 4.69 -1.04
CA THR A 74 -6.86 5.65 -0.44
C THR A 74 -6.84 5.52 1.08
N PRO A 75 -6.37 6.52 1.84
CA PRO A 75 -6.42 6.48 3.30
C PRO A 75 -7.87 6.50 3.81
N ARG A 76 -8.17 5.70 4.83
CA ARG A 76 -9.48 5.59 5.48
C ARG A 76 -9.34 5.90 6.97
N ALA A 77 -10.46 6.05 7.68
CA ALA A 77 -10.43 6.35 9.13
C ALA A 77 -9.71 5.27 9.97
N ASN A 78 -9.76 4.03 9.50
CA ASN A 78 -9.36 2.82 10.21
C ASN A 78 -8.30 2.00 9.43
N GLY A 79 -7.75 2.57 8.35
CA GLY A 79 -6.73 1.93 7.54
C GLY A 79 -6.65 2.54 6.15
N PHE A 80 -6.62 1.71 5.11
CA PHE A 80 -6.57 2.19 3.73
C PHE A 80 -7.22 1.21 2.75
N THR A 81 -7.62 1.71 1.58
CA THR A 81 -7.96 0.88 0.43
C THR A 81 -6.74 0.76 -0.48
N LEU A 82 -6.42 -0.47 -0.87
CA LEU A 82 -5.52 -0.75 -1.99
C LEU A 82 -6.37 -0.91 -3.26
N GLY A 83 -6.08 -0.13 -4.30
CA GLY A 83 -6.80 -0.20 -5.57
C GLY A 83 -6.46 -1.44 -6.40
N ALA A 84 -7.15 -1.58 -7.54
CA ALA A 84 -7.05 -2.76 -8.42
C ALA A 84 -5.84 -2.70 -9.38
N ASP A 85 -4.67 -2.28 -8.91
CA ASP A 85 -3.47 -2.19 -9.75
C ASP A 85 -2.95 -3.57 -10.16
N ALA A 86 -2.77 -3.77 -11.47
CA ALA A 86 -2.38 -5.05 -12.06
C ALA A 86 -0.93 -5.50 -11.76
N ASN A 87 -0.13 -4.71 -11.05
CA ASN A 87 1.21 -5.10 -10.62
C ASN A 87 1.35 -5.23 -9.10
N VAL A 88 0.63 -4.41 -8.33
CA VAL A 88 0.68 -4.45 -6.86
C VAL A 88 -0.42 -5.32 -6.25
N ASN A 89 -1.60 -5.37 -6.85
CA ASN A 89 -2.73 -6.16 -6.37
C ASN A 89 -3.00 -7.31 -7.35
N ILE A 90 -2.05 -8.23 -7.46
CA ILE A 90 -2.17 -9.40 -8.33
C ILE A 90 -2.89 -10.51 -7.57
N ILE A 91 -3.90 -11.10 -8.18
CA ILE A 91 -4.69 -12.18 -7.56
C ILE A 91 -3.78 -13.33 -7.09
N ASP A 92 -4.10 -13.87 -5.91
CA ASP A 92 -3.39 -14.99 -5.27
C ASP A 92 -1.92 -14.71 -4.87
N GLU A 93 -1.46 -13.47 -4.99
CA GLU A 93 -0.16 -13.05 -4.47
C GLU A 93 -0.28 -12.45 -3.07
N ILE A 94 0.78 -12.60 -2.26
CA ILE A 94 0.85 -12.01 -0.93
C ILE A 94 1.40 -10.60 -1.05
N VAL A 95 0.62 -9.66 -0.55
CA VAL A 95 0.98 -8.25 -0.48
C VAL A 95 1.29 -7.88 0.97
N HIS A 96 2.48 -7.33 1.18
CA HIS A 96 2.94 -6.84 2.47
C HIS A 96 2.69 -5.33 2.56
N PHE A 97 2.39 -4.83 3.74
CA PHE A 97 2.22 -3.40 3.96
C PHE A 97 2.86 -2.93 5.26
N GLU A 98 3.30 -1.68 5.26
CA GLU A 98 3.63 -0.88 6.44
C GLU A 98 2.83 0.42 6.40
N ALA A 99 2.24 0.78 7.53
CA ALA A 99 1.43 1.98 7.70
C ALA A 99 1.88 2.75 8.95
N HIS A 100 2.02 4.06 8.81
CA HIS A 100 2.46 4.98 9.86
C HIS A 100 1.40 6.07 10.09
N GLU A 101 1.31 6.59 11.32
CA GLU A 101 0.43 7.71 11.71
C GLU A 101 1.10 9.09 11.64
#